data_AF-A0A3B5MQL3-F1
#
_entry.id   AF-A0A3B5MQL3-F1
#
_cell.length_a   1.000
_cell.length_b   1.000
_cell.length_c   1.000
_cell.angle_alpha   90.00
_cell.angle_beta   90.00
_cell.angle_gamma   90.00
#
_symmetry.space_group_name_H-M   'P 1'
#
loop_
_entity.id
_entity.type
_entity.pdbx_description
1 polymer ?
#
loop_
_entity_poly.entity_id
_entity_poly.type
_entity_poly.pdbx_seq_one_letter_code
_entity_poly.pdbx_strand_id
1 'polypeptide(L)'
;RLFCREKADFSDVKMLLTIHKQLRNHPALIPLFFFIGGGAAMSLMYLARLGLRNPDVSWDRKNNPEPWNKLSPNYQYKFFTVNMDYSKLKKDRPDF
;
A
#
# COMPACT_ATOMS: atom_id res chain seq x y z
N ARG A 1 -22.48 11.29 21.96
CA ARG A 1 -21.47 10.95 20.93
C ARG A 1 -22.02 10.08 19.78
N LEU A 2 -23.08 9.28 19.98
CA LEU A 2 -23.64 8.43 18.92
C LEU A 2 -24.44 9.19 17.84
N PHE A 3 -25.15 10.26 18.24
CA PHE A 3 -25.96 11.08 17.33
C PHE A 3 -25.18 11.80 16.21
N CYS A 4 -23.93 12.23 16.46
CA CYS A 4 -23.06 12.80 15.41
C CYS A 4 -22.57 11.75 14.42
N ARG A 5 -22.35 10.50 14.88
CA ARG A 5 -21.88 9.41 14.03
C ARG A 5 -22.97 8.98 13.03
N GLU A 6 -24.21 8.87 13.51
CA GLU A 6 -25.36 8.52 12.67
C GLU A 6 -25.73 9.61 11.65
N LYS A 7 -25.58 10.89 12.02
CA LYS A 7 -25.74 12.02 11.09
C LYS A 7 -24.68 12.00 9.98
N ALA A 8 -23.43 11.67 10.33
CA ALA A 8 -22.33 11.54 9.38
C ALA A 8 -22.56 10.39 8.40
N ASP A 9 -22.85 9.19 8.92
CA ASP A 9 -23.17 8.02 8.10
C ASP A 9 -24.29 8.31 7.09
N PHE A 10 -25.38 8.98 7.49
CA PHE A 10 -26.49 9.31 6.60
C PHE A 10 -26.15 10.38 5.54
N SER A 11 -25.32 11.37 5.87
CA SER A 11 -24.82 12.33 4.89
C SER A 11 -23.85 11.69 3.89
N ASP A 12 -23.04 10.72 4.33
CA ASP A 12 -22.09 10.01 3.48
C ASP A 12 -22.82 9.15 2.43
N VAL A 13 -23.87 8.41 2.83
CA VAL A 13 -24.67 7.64 1.86
C VAL A 13 -25.35 8.57 0.83
N LYS A 14 -25.83 9.74 1.26
CA LYS A 14 -26.42 10.74 0.35
C LYS A 14 -25.40 11.35 -0.61
N MET A 15 -24.18 11.62 -0.15
CA MET A 15 -23.09 12.09 -1.01
C MET A 15 -22.75 11.06 -2.08
N LEU A 16 -22.57 9.79 -1.71
CA LEU A 16 -22.22 8.71 -2.65
C LEU A 16 -23.30 8.50 -3.73
N LEU A 17 -24.58 8.54 -3.34
CA LEU A 17 -25.69 8.43 -4.30
C LEU A 17 -25.75 9.63 -5.27
N THR A 18 -25.42 10.82 -4.79
CA THR A 18 -25.36 12.04 -5.62
C THR A 18 -24.22 11.95 -6.62
N ILE A 19 -23.03 11.53 -6.18
CA ILE A 19 -21.85 11.31 -7.03
C ILE A 19 -22.14 10.24 -8.10
N HIS A 20 -22.80 9.13 -7.74
CA HIS A 20 -23.16 8.09 -8.70
C HIS A 20 -24.09 8.60 -9.80
N LYS A 21 -25.09 9.43 -9.45
CA LYS A 21 -25.98 10.06 -10.42
C LYS A 21 -25.21 11.02 -11.35
N GLN A 22 -24.27 11.79 -10.82
CA GLN A 22 -23.43 12.70 -11.61
C GLN A 22 -22.52 11.93 -12.59
N LEU A 23 -21.96 10.79 -12.18
CA LEU A 23 -21.12 9.94 -13.03
C LEU A 23 -21.86 9.40 -14.27
N ARG A 24 -23.15 9.07 -14.13
CA ARG A 24 -23.97 8.58 -15.25
C ARG A 24 -24.37 9.70 -16.22
N ASN A 25 -24.62 10.90 -15.71
CA ASN A 25 -25.07 12.04 -16.51
C ASN A 25 -23.92 12.71 -17.28
N HIS A 26 -22.69 12.60 -16.77
CA HIS A 26 -21.51 13.24 -17.35
C HIS A 26 -20.33 12.25 -17.41
N PRO A 27 -20.16 11.50 -18.53
CA PRO A 27 -19.13 10.47 -18.64
C PRO A 27 -17.70 11.03 -18.61
N ALA A 28 -17.52 12.32 -18.86
CA ALA A 28 -16.22 13.00 -18.77
C ALA A 28 -15.61 13.00 -17.35
N LEU A 29 -16.41 12.80 -16.29
CA LEU A 29 -15.89 12.74 -14.92
C LEU A 29 -15.30 11.38 -14.54
N ILE A 30 -15.62 10.31 -15.29
CA ILE A 30 -15.11 8.95 -15.03
C ILE A 30 -13.57 8.90 -15.00
N PRO A 31 -12.84 9.41 -16.01
CA PRO A 31 -11.37 9.40 -15.97
C PRO A 31 -10.81 10.24 -14.81
N LEU A 32 -11.44 11.35 -14.46
CA LEU A 32 -11.00 12.20 -13.35
C LEU A 32 -11.06 11.45 -12.01
N PHE A 33 -12.20 10.83 -11.70
CA PHE A 33 -12.35 10.04 -10.48
C PHE A 33 -11.47 8.78 -10.48
N PHE A 34 -11.21 8.20 -11.65
CA PHE A 34 -10.30 7.08 -11.77
C PHE A 34 -8.88 7.45 -11.33
N PHE A 35 -8.33 8.59 -11.80
CA PHE A 35 -7.00 9.01 -11.38
C PHE A 35 -6.91 9.44 -9.92
N ILE A 36 -7.96 10.09 -9.39
CA ILE A 36 -8.00 10.51 -7.98
C ILE A 36 -8.11 9.28 -7.07
N GLY A 37 -9.08 8.41 -7.32
CA GLY A 37 -9.29 7.19 -6.55
C GLY A 37 -8.13 6.21 -6.72
N GLY A 38 -7.65 6.03 -7.94
CA GLY A 38 -6.48 5.22 -8.26
C GLY A 38 -5.22 5.75 -7.58
N GLY A 39 -4.98 7.05 -7.59
CA GLY A 39 -3.84 7.68 -6.92
C GLY A 39 -3.89 7.52 -5.39
N ALA A 40 -5.06 7.72 -4.78
CA ALA A 40 -5.26 7.52 -3.35
C ALA A 40 -5.09 6.05 -2.93
N ALA A 41 -5.66 5.12 -3.70
CA ALA A 41 -5.50 3.70 -3.44
C ALA A 41 -4.04 3.24 -3.62
N MET A 42 -3.36 3.73 -4.67
CA MET A 42 -1.97 3.39 -4.96
C MET A 42 -1.02 3.94 -3.90
N SER A 43 -1.24 5.15 -3.39
CA SER A 43 -0.41 5.72 -2.32
C SER A 43 -0.55 4.93 -1.01
N LEU A 44 -1.77 4.58 -0.62
CA LEU A 44 -2.03 3.73 0.54
C LEU A 44 -1.42 2.33 0.38
N MET A 45 -1.60 1.71 -0.79
CA MET A 45 -1.01 0.42 -1.10
C MET A 45 0.52 0.46 -1.00
N TYR A 46 1.16 1.51 -1.53
CA TYR A 46 2.60 1.65 -1.50
C TYR A 46 3.13 1.85 -0.07
N LEU A 47 2.44 2.66 0.75
CA LEU A 47 2.77 2.81 2.17
C LEU A 47 2.62 1.50 2.94
N ALA A 48 1.53 0.77 2.73
CA ALA A 48 1.33 -0.54 3.36
C ALA A 48 2.43 -1.53 2.96
N ARG A 49 2.80 -1.57 1.67
CA ARG A 49 3.89 -2.40 1.17
C ARG A 49 5.24 -2.02 1.77
N LEU A 50 5.54 -0.72 1.90
CA LEU A 50 6.76 -0.23 2.54
C LEU A 50 6.80 -0.64 4.01
N GLY A 51 5.71 -0.44 4.75
CA GLY A 51 5.65 -0.81 6.16
C GLY A 51 5.87 -2.31 6.39
N LEU A 52 5.27 -3.17 5.56
CA LEU A 52 5.29 -4.62 5.78
C LEU A 52 6.54 -5.34 5.26
N ARG A 53 7.16 -4.84 4.18
CA ARG A 53 8.27 -5.52 3.50
C ARG A 53 9.62 -4.82 3.62
N ASN A 54 9.69 -3.65 4.26
CA ASN A 54 10.96 -2.97 4.46
C ASN A 54 11.76 -3.66 5.59
N PRO A 55 13.03 -4.09 5.36
CA PRO A 55 13.89 -4.62 6.41
C PRO A 55 14.17 -3.65 7.56
N ASP A 56 13.94 -2.35 7.40
CA ASP A 56 14.12 -1.38 8.50
C ASP A 56 12.95 -1.39 9.51
N VAL A 57 11.85 -2.08 9.18
CA VAL A 57 10.63 -2.10 10.00
C VAL A 57 10.46 -3.49 10.61
N SER A 58 10.66 -3.58 11.93
CA SER A 58 10.45 -4.83 12.67
C SER A 58 9.06 -4.86 13.31
N TRP A 59 8.19 -5.74 12.80
CA TRP A 59 6.89 -6.06 13.39
C TRP A 59 6.99 -7.14 14.47
N ASP A 60 7.97 -8.05 14.34
CA ASP A 60 8.20 -9.15 15.27
C ASP A 60 9.42 -8.89 16.14
N ARG A 61 9.20 -8.24 17.28
CA ARG A 61 10.27 -7.88 18.22
C ARG A 61 10.80 -9.06 19.05
N LYS A 62 10.11 -10.21 19.08
CA LYS A 62 10.45 -11.32 19.99
C LYS A 62 11.21 -12.45 19.31
N ASN A 63 10.77 -12.86 18.12
CA ASN A 63 11.36 -13.99 17.40
C ASN A 63 12.25 -13.53 16.23
N ASN A 64 12.19 -12.25 15.84
CA ASN A 64 13.08 -11.70 14.83
C ASN A 64 13.39 -10.21 15.07
N PRO A 65 14.01 -9.87 16.21
CA PRO A 65 14.32 -8.48 16.55
C PRO A 65 15.17 -7.80 15.48
N GLU A 66 16.00 -8.57 14.79
CA GLU A 66 16.86 -8.15 13.69
C GLU A 66 16.34 -8.70 12.36
N PRO A 67 15.41 -7.98 11.68
CA PRO A 67 14.76 -8.46 10.47
C PRO A 67 15.74 -8.91 9.38
N TRP A 68 16.88 -8.24 9.25
CA TRP A 68 17.95 -8.52 8.27
C TRP A 68 18.56 -9.93 8.37
N ASN A 69 18.50 -10.60 9.52
CA ASN A 69 19.12 -11.93 9.68
C ASN A 69 18.44 -13.02 8.82
N LYS A 70 17.18 -12.83 8.46
CA LYS A 70 16.42 -13.80 7.62
C LYS A 70 16.42 -13.45 6.13
N LEU A 71 17.04 -12.34 5.74
CA LEU A 71 17.07 -11.88 4.35
C LEU A 71 18.19 -12.58 3.59
N SER A 72 17.82 -13.31 2.53
CA SER A 72 18.79 -13.89 1.62
C SER A 72 19.37 -12.80 0.70
N PRO A 73 20.62 -12.94 0.21
CA PRO A 73 21.20 -12.02 -0.76
C PRO A 73 20.37 -11.90 -2.06
N ASN A 74 19.62 -12.95 -2.38
CA ASN A 74 18.75 -13.02 -3.56
C ASN A 74 17.39 -12.35 -3.31
N TYR A 75 17.09 -11.94 -2.09
CA TYR A 75 15.84 -11.30 -1.76
C TYR A 75 15.80 -9.87 -2.27
N GLN A 76 14.90 -9.63 -3.22
CA GLN A 76 14.63 -8.30 -3.73
C GLN A 76 13.56 -7.60 -2.88
N TYR A 77 14.00 -6.74 -1.95
CA TYR A 77 13.09 -5.89 -1.18
C TYR A 77 12.66 -4.62 -1.92
N LYS A 78 13.33 -4.25 -3.03
CA LYS A 78 12.99 -3.09 -3.87
C LYS A 78 11.83 -3.43 -4.80
N PHE A 79 10.98 -2.44 -5.11
CA PHE A 79 9.77 -2.69 -5.91
C PHE A 79 10.12 -3.02 -7.35
N PHE A 80 11.16 -2.38 -7.89
CA PHE A 80 11.73 -2.66 -9.20
C PHE A 80 13.24 -2.74 -9.14
N THR A 81 13.80 -3.50 -10.06
CA THR A 81 15.24 -3.67 -10.26
C THR A 81 15.54 -3.35 -11.71
N VAL A 82 16.38 -2.34 -11.92
CA VAL A 82 16.67 -1.83 -13.27
C VAL A 82 17.83 -2.59 -13.89
N ASN A 83 18.93 -2.74 -13.15
CA ASN A 83 20.19 -3.28 -13.68
C ASN A 83 20.73 -4.51 -12.92
N MET A 84 20.15 -4.85 -11.77
CA MET A 84 20.70 -5.89 -10.88
C MET A 84 19.88 -7.18 -10.94
N ASP A 85 20.56 -8.29 -11.25
CA ASP A 85 19.99 -9.63 -11.23
C ASP A 85 20.29 -10.31 -9.90
N TYR A 86 19.26 -10.39 -9.05
CA TYR A 86 19.37 -10.95 -7.70
C TYR A 86 19.59 -12.46 -7.70
N SER A 87 19.25 -13.16 -8.78
CA SER A 87 19.44 -14.62 -8.86
C SER A 87 20.92 -15.02 -8.91
N LYS A 88 21.79 -14.10 -9.33
CA LYS A 88 23.24 -14.33 -9.48
C LYS A 88 24.05 -13.92 -8.26
N LEU A 89 23.42 -13.31 -7.26
CA LEU A 89 24.10 -12.86 -6.05
C LEU A 89 24.49 -14.08 -5.20
N LYS A 90 25.76 -14.14 -4.79
CA LYS A 90 26.26 -15.19 -3.90
C LYS A 90 26.35 -14.63 -2.48
N LYS A 91 26.07 -15.48 -1.50
CA LYS A 91 26.33 -15.17 -0.10
C LYS A 91 27.83 -15.27 0.15
N ASP A 92 28.47 -14.13 0.38
CA ASP A 92 29.93 -14.04 0.56
C ASP A 92 30.38 -14.40 1.99
N ARG A 93 29.47 -14.37 2.95
CA ARG A 93 29.77 -14.61 4.38
C ARG A 93 29.05 -15.84 4.93
N PRO A 94 29.66 -16.58 5.87
CA PRO A 94 29.02 -17.68 6.59
C PRO A 94 27.76 -17.20 7.32
N ASP A 95 26.87 -18.15 7.60
CA ASP A 95 25.68 -17.93 8.41
C ASP A 95 26.09 -17.78 9.88
N PHE A 96 25.50 -16.80 10.58
CA PHE A 96 25.70 -16.55 12.02
C PHE A 96 24.56 -17.15 12.84
#